data_AF-A0A529RCU0-F1
#
_entry.id   AF-A0A529RCU0-F1
#
_cell.length_a   1.000
_cell.length_b   1.000
_cell.length_c   1.000
_cell.angle_alpha   90.00
_cell.angle_beta   90.00
_cell.angle_gamma   90.00
#
_symmetry.space_group_name_H-M   'P 1'
#
loop_
_entity.id
_entity.type
_entity.pdbx_description
1 polymer ?
#
loop_
_entity_poly.entity_id
_entity_poly.type
_entity_poly.pdbx_seq_one_letter_code
_entity_poly.pdbx_strand_id
1 'polypeptide(L)' 'MSNVLGRKIEERRDAGVLGDVPQGLRAMFDHYDHHGLLGNPLTLRAILGREPRSLRAYLEELARGDPAGFGEQG' A
#
# COMPACT_ATOMS: atom_id res chain seq x y z
N MET A 1 -10.68 -3.14 -1.72
CA MET A 1 -10.88 -2.12 -0.66
C MET A 1 -12.34 -1.97 -0.26
N SER A 2 -13.28 -1.83 -1.21
CA SER A 2 -14.71 -1.67 -0.90
C SER A 2 -15.29 -2.74 0.03
N ASN A 3 -14.85 -4.00 -0.11
CA ASN A 3 -15.32 -5.13 0.70
C ASN A 3 -14.87 -5.09 2.17
N VAL A 4 -13.75 -4.43 2.47
CA VAL A 4 -13.23 -4.33 3.86
C VAL A 4 -13.88 -3.15 4.59
N LEU A 5 -14.07 -2.04 3.88
CA LEU A 5 -14.59 -0.80 4.47
C LEU A 5 -16.12 -0.69 4.40
N GLY A 6 -16.81 -1.69 3.83
CA GLY A 6 -18.28 -1.71 3.71
C GLY A 6 -18.88 -0.57 2.89
N ARG A 7 -18.05 0.16 2.12
CA ARG A 7 -18.45 1.32 1.32
C ARG A 7 -17.87 1.22 -0.08
N LYS A 8 -18.55 1.82 -1.05
CA LYS A 8 -18.05 1.90 -2.42
C LYS A 8 -16.76 2.74 -2.44
N ILE A 9 -15.72 2.18 -3.05
CA ILE A 9 -14.46 2.86 -3.35
C ILE A 9 -14.23 2.76 -4.84
N GLU A 10 -13.97 3.91 -5.46
CA GLU A 10 -13.69 4.04 -6.88
C GLU A 10 -12.24 4.45 -7.07
N GLU A 11 -11.58 3.82 -8.04
CA GLU A 11 -10.23 4.18 -8.42
C GLU A 11 -10.26 5.44 -9.29
N ARG A 12 -9.32 6.36 -9.04
CA ARG A 12 -9.12 7.57 -9.83
C ARG A 12 -7.66 7.61 -10.27
N ARG A 13 -7.41 7.66 -11.58
CA ARG A 13 -6.07 7.73 -12.19
C ARG A 13 -5.71 9.09 -12.78
N ASP A 14 -6.62 10.05 -12.65
CA ASP A 14 -6.38 11.41 -13.13
C ASP A 14 -5.38 12.11 -12.19
N ALA A 15 -4.17 12.35 -12.70
CA ALA A 15 -3.10 13.03 -11.98
C ALA A 15 -3.49 14.47 -11.57
N GLY A 16 -4.42 15.11 -12.29
CA GLY A 16 -4.93 16.43 -11.98
C GLY A 16 -5.72 16.51 -10.67
N VAL A 17 -6.16 15.36 -10.13
CA VAL A 17 -6.89 15.28 -8.85
C VAL A 17 -5.97 15.44 -7.64
N LEU A 18 -4.68 15.15 -7.79
CA LEU A 18 -3.72 15.15 -6.68
C LEU A 18 -3.24 16.55 -6.27
N GLY A 19 -3.64 17.61 -7.01
CA GLY A 19 -3.21 18.97 -6.75
C GLY A 19 -1.71 19.16 -6.99
N ASP A 20 -1.05 19.96 -6.15
CA ASP A 20 0.40 20.12 -6.22
C ASP A 20 1.10 18.89 -5.62
N VAL A 21 1.57 18.00 -6.49
CA VAL A 21 2.33 16.81 -6.11
C VAL A 21 3.82 17.14 -6.12
N PRO A 22 4.54 16.94 -4.99
CA PRO A 22 5.99 17.11 -4.95
C PRO A 22 6.69 16.37 -6.09
N GLN A 23 7.69 17.01 -6.71
CA GLN A 23 8.39 16.47 -7.87
C GLN A 23 8.93 15.05 -7.64
N GLY A 24 9.46 14.77 -6.44
CA GLY A 24 9.98 13.45 -6.10
C GLY A 24 8.91 12.35 -6.11
N LEU A 25 7.69 12.65 -5.66
CA LEU A 25 6.58 11.70 -5.72
C LEU A 25 6.11 11.47 -7.16
N ARG A 26 6.07 12.52 -7.98
CA ARG A 26 5.74 12.41 -9.41
C ARG A 26 6.73 11.48 -10.13
N ALA A 27 8.02 11.72 -9.96
CA ALA A 27 9.07 10.88 -10.57
C ALA A 27 8.99 9.42 -10.12
N MET A 28 8.67 9.18 -8.83
CA MET A 28 8.47 7.83 -8.31
C MET A 28 7.27 7.14 -8.95
N PHE A 29 6.12 7.83 -9.08
CA PHE A 29 4.94 7.27 -9.74
C PHE A 29 5.18 7.00 -11.22
N ASP A 30 5.84 7.91 -11.95
CA ASP A 30 6.21 7.73 -13.35
C ASP A 30 7.11 6.50 -13.53
N HIS A 31 8.05 6.29 -12.60
CA HIS A 31 8.90 5.10 -12.60
C HIS A 31 8.08 3.81 -12.41
N TYR A 32 7.14 3.79 -11.46
CA TYR A 32 6.27 2.62 -11.26
C TYR A 32 5.32 2.36 -12.43
N ASP A 33 4.83 3.39 -13.10
CA ASP A 33 3.98 3.23 -14.28
C ASP A 33 4.77 2.61 -15.44
N HIS A 34 6.02 3.03 -15.62
CA HIS A 34 6.88 2.53 -16.70
C HIS A 34 7.47 1.14 -16.44
N HIS A 35 7.90 0.85 -15.20
CA HIS A 35 8.65 -0.36 -14.87
C HIS A 35 7.88 -1.38 -14.04
N GLY A 36 6.74 -1.00 -13.46
CA GLY A 36 6.01 -1.80 -12.49
C GLY A 36 6.75 -1.93 -11.15
N LEU A 37 6.18 -2.75 -10.26
CA LEU A 37 6.83 -3.13 -9.00
C LEU A 37 7.47 -4.52 -9.18
N LEU A 38 8.79 -4.60 -9.04
CA LEU A 38 9.54 -5.85 -9.23
C LEU A 38 9.54 -6.78 -8.00
N GLY A 39 9.01 -6.31 -6.87
CA GLY A 39 8.91 -7.10 -5.65
C GLY A 39 7.89 -8.24 -5.79
N ASN A 40 8.26 -9.44 -5.36
CA ASN A 40 7.36 -10.58 -5.31
C ASN A 40 7.31 -11.19 -3.88
N PRO A 41 6.25 -11.94 -3.52
CA PRO A 41 6.11 -12.53 -2.19
C PRO A 41 7.24 -13.49 -1.79
N LEU A 42 7.86 -14.19 -2.74
CA LEU A 42 8.98 -15.09 -2.46
C LEU A 42 10.20 -14.30 -1.97
N THR A 43 10.55 -13.21 -2.65
CA THR A 43 11.63 -12.30 -2.24
C THR A 43 11.34 -11.69 -0.88
N LEU A 44 10.11 -11.24 -0.64
CA LEU A 44 9.72 -10.65 0.65
C LEU A 44 9.80 -11.67 1.78
N ARG A 45 9.36 -12.91 1.55
CA ARG A 45 9.47 -13.98 2.56
C ARG A 45 10.92 -14.28 2.91
N ALA A 46 11.81 -14.31 1.93
CA ALA A 46 13.24 -14.52 2.17
C ALA A 46 13.86 -13.40 3.03
N ILE A 47 13.49 -12.14 2.77
CA ILE A 47 13.97 -10.99 3.54
C ILE A 47 13.38 -10.97 4.96
N LEU A 48 12.09 -11.28 5.10
CA LEU A 48 11.35 -11.14 6.36
C LEU A 48 11.48 -12.34 7.31
N GLY A 49 11.89 -13.51 6.82
CA GLY A 49 11.91 -14.75 7.60
C GLY A 49 10.52 -15.28 7.99
N ARG A 50 9.46 -14.68 7.46
CA ARG A 50 8.04 -15.04 7.68
C ARG A 50 7.21 -14.73 6.44
N GLU A 51 5.97 -15.23 6.41
CA GLU A 51 5.03 -14.86 5.35
C GLU A 51 4.75 -13.34 5.36
N PRO A 52 4.82 -12.66 4.20
CA PRO A 52 4.48 -11.24 4.11
C PRO A 52 2.99 -11.04 4.34
N ARG A 53 2.63 -9.96 5.03
CA ARG A 53 1.24 -9.58 5.22
C ARG A 53 0.64 -9.18 3.87
N SER A 54 -0.56 -9.66 3.56
CA SER A 54 -1.30 -9.20 2.38
C SER A 54 -1.92 -7.82 2.62
N LEU A 55 -2.10 -7.03 1.56
CA LEU A 55 -2.79 -5.74 1.65
C LEU A 55 -4.20 -5.88 2.25
N ARG A 56 -4.89 -6.99 1.96
CA ARG A 56 -6.22 -7.27 2.52
C ARG A 56 -6.17 -7.45 4.02
N ALA A 57 -5.28 -8.31 4.53
CA ALA A 57 -5.15 -8.56 5.96
C ALA A 57 -4.79 -7.27 6.71
N TYR A 58 -3.91 -6.44 6.13
CA TYR A 58 -3.59 -5.12 6.68
C TYR A 58 -4.81 -4.19 6.76
N LEU A 59 -5.61 -4.10 5.71
CA LEU A 59 -6.82 -3.28 5.72
C LEU A 59 -7.86 -3.79 6.72
N GLU A 60 -8.00 -5.11 6.87
CA GLU A 60 -8.92 -5.72 7.85
C GLU A 60 -8.49 -5.42 9.30
N GLU A 61 -7.18 -5.41 9.59
CA GLU A 61 -6.63 -4.97 10.89
C GLU A 61 -6.93 -3.49 11.16
N LEU A 62 -6.66 -2.62 10.17
CA LEU A 62 -6.96 -1.19 10.27
C LEU A 62 -8.45 -0.93 10.54
N ALA A 63 -9.34 -1.65 9.84
CA ALA A 63 -10.79 -1.52 10.04
C ALA A 63 -11.25 -1.94 11.44
N ARG A 64 -10.52 -2.83 12.11
CA ARG A 64 -10.78 -3.23 13.50
C ARG A 64 -10.23 -2.24 14.55
N GLY A 65 -9.45 -1.24 14.14
CA GLY A 65 -8.77 -0.33 15.06
C GLY A 65 -7.59 -0.96 15.79
N ASP A 66 -7.06 -2.08 15.27
CA ASP A 66 -5.93 -2.81 15.83
C ASP A 66 -4.78 -2.81 14.81
N PRO A 67 -4.11 -1.66 14.58
CA PRO A 67 -2.93 -1.61 13.73
C PRO A 67 -1.81 -2.32 14.47
N ALA A 68 -1.70 -3.64 14.31
CA ALA A 68 -0.68 -4.46 14.95
C ALA A 68 0.71 -3.78 14.87
N GLY A 69 1.16 -3.23 16.00
CA GLY A 69 2.56 -3.01 16.36
C GLY A 69 3.35 -1.91 15.63
N PHE A 70 2.74 -0.85 15.09
CA PHE A 70 3.50 0.36 14.73
C PHE A 70 3.49 1.36 15.89
N GLY A 71 4.23 1.04 16.96
CA GLY A 71 4.50 1.98 18.05
C GLY A 71 4.41 1.41 19.46
N GLU A 72 5.22 0.38 19.77
CA GLU A 72 5.77 0.14 21.11
C GLU A 72 7.09 -0.62 20.94
N GLN A 73 8.14 0.09 20.52
CA GLN A 73 9.53 -0.32 20.75
C GLN A 73 10.20 0.94 21.30
N GLY A 74 10.56 0.88 22.58
CA GLY A 74 11.12 1.98 23.36
C GLY A 74 12.56 2.35 22.99
#